data_AF-A0A1A8AD67-F1
#
_entry.id   AF-A0A1A8AD67-F1
#
_cell.length_a   1.000
_cell.length_b   1.000
_cell.length_c   1.000
_cell.angle_alpha   90.00
_cell.angle_beta   90.00
_cell.angle_gamma   90.00
#
_symmetry.space_group_name_H-M   'P 1'
#
loop_
_entity.id
_entity.type
_entity.pdbx_description
1 polymer ?
#
loop_
_entity_poly.entity_id
_entity_poly.type
_entity_poly.pdbx_seq_one_letter_code
_entity_poly.pdbx_strand_id
1 'polypeptide(L)'
;FHCGAGECVEESKVCDFTKNCPNGEDEASCPSECNFERGSCGWYEVTLGDGFDWIRGSSVDVPPDYYGQPPLPDHSTNTTQGHFLFILKNSSSLYPKAILRGPWFQQSAS
;
A
#
# COMPACT_ATOMS: atom_id res chain seq x y z
N PHE A 1 6.22 -14.17 -18.31
CA PHE A 1 5.06 -14.65 -17.53
C PHE A 1 4.17 -15.51 -18.43
N HIS A 2 3.71 -16.67 -17.97
CA HIS A 2 2.86 -17.57 -18.76
C HIS A 2 1.39 -17.36 -18.38
N CYS A 3 0.60 -16.89 -19.33
CA CYS A 3 -0.85 -16.85 -19.19
C CYS A 3 -1.40 -18.29 -19.21
N GLY A 4 -2.51 -18.55 -18.51
CA GLY A 4 -3.14 -19.88 -18.40
C GLY A 4 -3.57 -20.52 -19.73
N ALA A 5 -3.57 -19.76 -20.84
CA ALA A 5 -3.87 -20.25 -22.19
C ALA A 5 -2.62 -20.52 -23.07
N GLY A 6 -1.41 -20.47 -22.52
CA GLY A 6 -0.16 -20.72 -23.27
C GLY A 6 0.45 -19.48 -23.93
N GLU A 7 -0.20 -18.33 -23.82
CA GLU A 7 0.36 -17.02 -24.21
C GLU A 7 1.50 -16.65 -23.25
N CYS A 8 2.58 -16.08 -23.78
CA CYS A 8 3.73 -15.64 -23.00
C CYS A 8 3.85 -14.12 -23.05
N VAL A 9 3.83 -13.49 -21.88
CA VAL A 9 4.07 -12.05 -21.71
C VAL A 9 5.54 -11.84 -21.37
N GLU A 10 6.17 -10.85 -22.00
CA GLU A 10 7.54 -10.44 -21.67
C GLU A 10 7.60 -9.94 -20.22
N GLU A 11 8.69 -10.22 -19.51
CA GLU A 11 8.81 -9.83 -18.10
C GLU A 11 8.69 -8.31 -17.87
N SER A 12 9.10 -7.50 -18.86
CA SER A 12 8.98 -6.04 -18.86
C SER A 12 7.53 -5.54 -18.92
N LYS A 13 6.61 -6.38 -19.41
CA LYS A 13 5.19 -6.10 -19.59
C LYS A 13 4.31 -6.70 -18.49
N VAL A 14 4.94 -7.27 -17.46
CA VAL A 14 4.25 -7.75 -16.27
C VAL A 14 4.24 -6.61 -15.27
N CYS A 15 3.07 -6.26 -14.73
CA CYS A 15 2.88 -5.12 -13.83
C CYS A 15 3.16 -3.77 -14.49
N ASP A 16 2.70 -3.61 -15.73
CA ASP A 16 2.84 -2.37 -16.52
C ASP A 16 1.50 -1.61 -16.69
N PHE A 17 0.46 -2.04 -15.95
CA PHE A 17 -0.91 -1.55 -16.00
C PHE A 17 -1.65 -1.83 -17.33
N THR A 18 -1.06 -2.62 -18.23
CA THR A 18 -1.68 -3.09 -19.47
C THR A 18 -2.05 -4.55 -19.32
N LYS A 19 -3.30 -4.91 -19.63
CA LYS A 19 -3.69 -6.33 -19.68
C LYS A 19 -3.13 -6.96 -20.95
N ASN A 20 -2.00 -7.65 -20.86
CA ASN A 20 -1.44 -8.41 -21.96
C ASN A 20 -1.95 -9.85 -22.00
N CYS A 21 -2.33 -10.44 -20.86
CA CYS A 21 -3.04 -11.71 -20.87
C CYS A 21 -4.55 -11.51 -21.14
N PRO A 22 -5.24 -12.51 -21.73
CA PRO A 22 -6.67 -12.43 -22.07
C PRO A 22 -7.58 -12.08 -20.88
N ASN A 23 -7.18 -12.50 -19.68
CA ASN A 23 -7.90 -12.24 -18.44
C ASN A 23 -7.21 -11.22 -17.52
N GLY A 24 -6.13 -10.56 -17.96
CA GLY A 24 -5.33 -9.64 -17.14
C GLY A 24 -4.63 -10.31 -15.96
N GLU A 25 -4.35 -11.60 -16.06
CA GLU A 25 -3.66 -12.42 -15.05
C GLU A 25 -2.21 -11.97 -14.81
N ASP A 26 -1.58 -11.36 -15.82
CA ASP A 26 -0.30 -10.66 -15.74
C ASP A 26 -0.32 -9.44 -14.83
N GLU A 27 -1.48 -8.78 -14.70
CA GLU A 27 -1.69 -7.62 -13.82
C GLU A 27 -2.36 -7.99 -12.47
N ALA A 28 -2.89 -9.21 -12.35
CA ALA A 28 -3.72 -9.62 -11.22
C ALA A 28 -2.93 -9.80 -9.91
N SER A 29 -1.65 -10.15 -10.00
CA SER A 29 -0.75 -10.27 -8.85
C SER A 29 0.13 -9.03 -8.65
N CYS A 30 -0.06 -8.01 -9.49
CA CYS A 30 0.68 -6.78 -9.40
C CYS A 30 0.13 -5.91 -8.26
N PRO A 31 0.98 -5.12 -7.61
CA PRO A 31 0.54 -4.19 -6.56
C PRO A 31 -0.10 -2.94 -7.19
N SER A 32 -1.08 -3.12 -8.09
CA SER A 32 -1.77 -2.04 -8.80
C SER A 32 -2.76 -1.30 -7.90
N GLU A 33 -3.37 -2.01 -6.96
CA GLU A 33 -4.27 -1.46 -5.95
C GLU A 33 -3.82 -1.89 -4.55
N CYS A 34 -3.63 -0.92 -3.65
CA CYS A 34 -3.37 -1.19 -2.25
C CYS A 34 -4.37 -0.45 -1.36
N ASN A 35 -5.36 -1.20 -0.88
CA ASN A 35 -6.33 -0.73 0.11
C ASN A 35 -5.92 -1.09 1.54
N PHE A 36 -4.71 -1.63 1.73
CA PHE A 36 -4.17 -2.05 3.01
C PHE A 36 -4.96 -3.15 3.74
N GLU A 37 -6.00 -3.78 3.19
CA GLU A 37 -6.82 -4.76 3.95
C GLU A 37 -6.11 -6.09 4.21
N ARG A 38 -5.23 -6.52 3.29
CA ARG A 38 -4.49 -7.80 3.41
C ARG A 38 -2.99 -7.62 3.68
N GLY A 39 -2.57 -6.40 3.99
CA GLY A 39 -1.17 -6.03 4.17
C GLY A 39 -0.82 -4.79 3.35
N SER A 40 0.46 -4.43 3.30
CA SER A 40 0.91 -3.18 2.69
C SER A 40 1.19 -3.26 1.18
N CYS A 41 0.88 -4.39 0.52
CA CYS A 41 1.05 -4.57 -0.93
C CYS A 41 2.44 -4.16 -1.45
N GLY A 42 3.48 -4.40 -0.67
CA GLY A 42 4.87 -4.05 -1.02
C GLY A 42 5.29 -2.61 -0.66
N TRP A 43 4.40 -1.78 -0.14
CA TRP A 43 4.77 -0.51 0.49
C TRP A 43 5.51 -0.75 1.81
N TYR A 44 6.59 0.01 2.04
CA TYR A 44 7.39 -0.11 3.25
C TYR A 44 7.94 1.25 3.72
N GLU A 45 8.14 1.37 5.03
CA GLU A 45 8.84 2.50 5.66
C GLU A 45 10.33 2.42 5.33
N VAL A 46 10.92 3.55 4.93
CA VAL A 46 12.34 3.63 4.60
C VAL A 46 13.17 4.06 5.81
N THR A 47 12.63 4.93 6.65
CA THR A 47 13.38 5.48 7.78
C THR A 47 13.14 4.62 9.01
N LEU A 48 14.00 3.64 9.27
CA LEU A 48 13.87 2.79 10.45
C LEU A 48 14.55 3.45 11.67
N GLY A 49 13.84 3.45 12.81
CA GLY A 49 14.43 3.76 14.12
C GLY A 49 14.46 5.25 14.50
N ASP A 50 13.74 6.12 13.79
CA ASP A 50 13.53 7.52 14.19
C ASP A 50 12.29 7.73 15.09
N GLY A 51 11.54 6.65 15.32
CA GLY A 51 10.32 6.62 16.13
C GLY A 51 9.15 7.36 15.49
N PHE A 52 9.20 7.61 14.18
CA PHE A 52 8.17 8.28 13.41
C PHE A 52 7.86 7.50 12.13
N ASP A 53 7.33 6.30 12.34
CA ASP A 53 7.09 5.32 11.29
C ASP A 53 5.63 5.36 10.79
N TRP A 54 5.42 4.97 9.52
CA TRP A 54 4.09 4.62 9.01
C TRP A 54 3.58 3.32 9.64
N ILE A 55 2.38 3.37 10.21
CA ILE A 55 1.74 2.23 10.88
C ILE A 55 0.46 1.86 10.13
N ARG A 56 0.28 0.56 9.86
CA ARG A 56 -0.98 0.00 9.37
C ARG A 56 -1.87 -0.38 10.54
N GLY A 57 -3.09 0.13 10.57
CA GLY A 57 -4.08 -0.26 11.56
C GLY A 57 -5.46 0.28 11.20
N SER A 58 -6.40 0.09 12.12
CA SER A 58 -7.77 0.54 11.97
C SER A 58 -8.06 1.74 12.87
N SER A 59 -9.18 2.42 12.62
CA SER A 59 -9.62 3.56 13.43
C SER A 59 -9.79 3.18 14.92
N VAL A 60 -10.18 1.94 15.18
CA VAL A 60 -10.31 1.38 16.54
C VAL A 60 -8.98 1.10 17.24
N ASP A 61 -7.87 1.00 16.51
CA ASP A 61 -6.54 0.69 17.08
C ASP A 61 -5.79 1.96 17.50
N VAL A 62 -6.31 3.14 17.14
CA VAL A 62 -5.66 4.42 17.45
C VAL A 62 -5.86 4.77 18.93
N PRO A 63 -4.79 5.09 19.70
CA PRO A 63 -4.89 5.35 21.13
C PRO A 63 -5.75 6.56 21.52
N PRO A 64 -6.42 6.54 22.71
CA PRO A 64 -7.27 7.60 23.27
C PRO A 64 -6.69 9.02 23.20
N ASP A 65 -5.39 9.16 23.43
CA ASP A 65 -4.69 10.45 23.44
C ASP A 65 -4.66 11.15 22.07
N TYR A 66 -4.96 10.43 20.97
CA TYR A 66 -5.04 10.99 19.62
C TYR A 66 -6.47 11.39 19.20
N TYR A 67 -7.48 11.23 20.08
CA TYR A 67 -8.90 11.45 19.78
C TYR A 67 -9.35 12.91 19.67
N GLY A 68 -8.43 13.87 19.59
CA GLY A 68 -8.79 15.26 19.22
C GLY A 68 -9.58 15.30 17.91
N GLN A 69 -9.27 14.37 16.98
CA GLN A 69 -10.08 13.98 15.82
C GLN A 69 -9.81 12.49 15.53
N PRO A 70 -10.71 11.54 15.87
CA PRO A 70 -10.50 10.14 15.53
C PRO A 70 -10.37 9.98 14.00
N PRO A 71 -9.52 9.07 13.50
CA PRO A 71 -9.42 8.83 12.08
C PRO A 71 -10.78 8.38 11.55
N LEU A 72 -11.18 8.97 10.41
CA LEU A 72 -12.39 8.59 9.72
C LEU A 72 -12.41 7.09 9.42
N PRO A 73 -13.60 6.49 9.23
CA PRO A 73 -13.70 5.13 8.73
C PRO A 73 -12.81 4.93 7.52
N ASP A 74 -12.19 3.75 7.42
CA ASP A 74 -11.42 3.37 6.25
C ASP A 74 -12.27 3.55 4.98
N HIS A 75 -11.70 4.15 3.94
CA HIS A 75 -12.44 4.50 2.72
C HIS A 75 -12.80 3.27 1.88
N SER A 76 -11.97 2.21 1.90
CA SER A 76 -12.20 1.00 1.12
C SER A 76 -13.39 0.19 1.63
N THR A 77 -13.52 0.09 2.95
CA THR A 77 -14.58 -0.69 3.61
C THR A 77 -15.72 0.20 4.10
N ASN A 78 -15.50 1.51 4.19
CA ASN A 78 -16.36 2.48 4.86
C ASN A 78 -16.67 2.08 6.32
N THR A 79 -15.68 1.47 7.00
CA THR A 79 -15.83 0.97 8.37
C THR A 79 -14.66 1.39 9.26
N THR A 80 -14.88 1.42 10.58
CA THR A 80 -13.81 1.68 11.56
C THR A 80 -12.85 0.51 11.76
N GLN A 81 -13.18 -0.66 11.20
CA GLN A 81 -12.40 -1.90 11.25
C GLN A 81 -11.56 -2.12 9.98
N GLY A 82 -11.79 -1.34 8.92
CA GLY A 82 -10.90 -1.34 7.76
C GLY A 82 -9.54 -0.77 8.13
N HIS A 83 -8.57 -1.01 7.27
CA HIS A 83 -7.16 -0.74 7.53
C HIS A 83 -6.64 0.35 6.61
N PHE A 84 -5.86 1.26 7.18
CA PHE A 84 -5.18 2.31 6.45
C PHE A 84 -3.81 2.57 7.10
N LEU A 85 -2.99 3.38 6.44
CA LEU A 85 -1.72 3.84 6.98
C LEU A 85 -1.90 5.18 7.69
N PHE A 86 -1.33 5.30 8.88
CA PHE A 86 -1.29 6.55 9.64
C PHE A 86 0.04 6.70 10.38
N ILE A 87 0.31 7.92 10.85
CA ILE A 87 1.50 8.22 11.65
C ILE A 87 1.04 8.74 13.01
N LEU A 88 1.61 8.19 14.07
CA LEU A 88 1.43 8.70 15.41
C LEU A 88 2.61 9.63 15.75
N LYS A 89 2.30 10.86 16.14
CA LYS A 89 3.31 11.82 16.60
C LYS A 89 3.85 11.39 17.97
N ASN A 90 4.85 10.50 17.98
CA ASN A 90 5.54 10.04 19.20
C ASN A 90 7.02 10.48 19.23
N SER A 91 7.53 11.06 18.15
CA SER A 91 8.92 11.54 18.09
C SER A 91 9.09 12.87 18.83
N SER A 92 10.21 13.00 19.54
CA SER A 92 10.68 14.25 20.16
C SER A 92 11.39 15.17 19.16
N SER A 93 11.53 14.76 17.89
CA SER A 93 12.13 15.57 16.83
C SER A 93 11.27 16.79 16.50
N LEU A 94 11.92 17.92 16.23
CA LEU A 94 11.27 19.14 15.74
C LEU A 94 10.85 19.02 14.26
N TYR A 95 11.49 18.13 13.51
CA TYR A 95 11.24 17.90 12.08
C TYR A 95 11.25 16.39 11.78
N PRO A 96 10.26 15.64 12.28
CA PRO A 96 10.19 14.20 12.05
C PRO A 96 9.80 13.90 10.59
N LYS A 97 10.32 12.82 10.01
CA LYS A 97 10.11 12.49 8.59
C LYS A 97 9.89 10.99 8.37
N ALA A 98 8.62 10.61 8.21
CA ALA A 98 8.22 9.28 7.77
C ALA A 98 8.28 9.21 6.23
N ILE A 99 8.94 8.20 5.68
CA ILE A 99 9.08 8.02 4.24
C ILE A 99 8.50 6.66 3.84
N LEU A 100 7.33 6.68 3.22
CA LEU A 100 6.75 5.49 2.62
C LEU A 100 7.25 5.33 1.19
N ARG A 101 7.80 4.17 0.86
CA ARG A 101 8.20 3.82 -0.50
C ARG A 101 7.30 2.71 -1.03
N GLY A 102 6.81 2.93 -2.24
CA GLY A 102 5.99 1.95 -2.95
C GLY A 102 6.81 0.78 -3.51
N PRO A 103 6.12 -0.26 -3.97
CA PRO A 103 6.73 -1.36 -4.69
C PRO A 103 7.28 -0.88 -6.05
N TRP A 104 8.09 -1.73 -6.68
CA TRP A 104 8.59 -1.49 -8.01
C TRP A 104 7.46 -1.66 -9.03
N PHE A 105 7.25 -0.62 -9.84
CA PHE A 105 6.34 -0.65 -10.98
C PHE A 105 7.16 -0.65 -12.27
N GLN A 106 6.72 -1.40 -13.28
CA GLN A 106 7.31 -1.30 -14.60
C GLN A 106 6.73 -0.10 -15.34
N GLN A 107 7.51 0.43 -16.28
CA GLN A 107 7.07 1.56 -17.08
C GLN A 107 5.94 1.10 -18.01
N SER A 108 4.79 1.78 -17.96
CA SER A 108 3.68 1.47 -18.85
C SER A 108 4.13 1.60 -20.31
N ALA A 109 3.80 0.60 -21.13
CA ALA A 109 4.16 0.59 -22.54
C ALA A 109 3.63 1.84 -23.25
N SER A 110 4.47 2.45 -24.10
CA SER A 110 4.07 3.56 -24.99
C SER A 110 3.22 3.10 -26.17
#